data_AF-A0A956RN87-F1
#
_entry.id   AF-A0A956RN87-F1
#
_cell.length_a   1.000
_cell.length_b   1.000
_cell.length_c   1.000
_cell.angle_alpha   90.00
_cell.angle_beta   90.00
_cell.angle_gamma   90.00
#
_symmetry.space_group_name_H-M   'P 1'
#
loop_
_entity.id
_entity.type
_entity.pdbx_description
1 polymer ?
#
loop_
_entity_poly.entity_id
_entity_poly.type
_entity_poly.pdbx_seq_one_letter_code
_entity_poly.pdbx_strand_id
1 'polypeptide(L)'
;MLLAVAFLTLHAVAAFVVPSRLWGGSHLAAWPATAGLTFLGVMLAATLLGGSLAPKLPLPPFPGERRTWLVAAVSAITFALLCERHHLYGDGSVLLRSRGMSFTVFRGPVIVKSVAFFVQTVEERLGLSVETAFRLLAVASGVVVVYLCVRLCRNLGRSDAERLILLAALAGSGAWQIFFGHIEYYPLLTVAVMFYLFFAVRALQRQATIWWTWPLFAALLPFHFSALCLAPAQLYVGLSAWRTEGPR
;
A
#
# COMPACT_ATOMS: atom_id res chain seq x y z
N MET A 1 -6.61 21.16 7.65
CA MET A 1 -6.85 22.06 6.50
C MET A 1 -5.54 22.58 5.90
N LEU A 2 -4.72 23.35 6.65
CA LEU A 2 -3.45 23.91 6.13
C LEU A 2 -2.53 22.87 5.46
N LEU A 3 -2.32 21.71 6.09
CA LEU A 3 -1.49 20.65 5.53
C LEU A 3 -2.04 20.10 4.21
N ALA A 4 -3.35 19.93 4.10
CA ALA A 4 -3.99 19.44 2.88
C ALA A 4 -3.90 20.46 1.74
N VAL A 5 -4.10 21.74 2.04
CA VAL A 5 -3.91 22.83 1.07
C VAL A 5 -2.46 22.90 0.62
N ALA A 6 -1.50 22.86 1.54
CA ALA A 6 -0.08 22.84 1.22
C ALA A 6 0.29 21.64 0.33
N PHE A 7 -0.23 20.46 0.62
CA PHE A 7 -0.05 19.25 -0.19
C PHE A 7 -0.61 19.40 -1.61
N LEU A 8 -1.83 19.94 -1.76
CA LEU A 8 -2.42 20.22 -3.06
C LEU A 8 -1.63 21.27 -3.85
N THR A 9 -1.15 22.33 -3.18
CA THR A 9 -0.28 23.34 -3.78
C THR A 9 1.02 22.72 -4.27
N LEU A 10 1.66 21.85 -3.48
CA LEU A 10 2.86 21.14 -3.91
C LEU A 10 2.60 20.27 -5.14
N HIS A 11 1.48 19.54 -5.18
CA HIS A 11 1.10 18.78 -6.37
C HIS A 11 0.81 19.66 -7.60
N ALA A 12 0.21 20.83 -7.41
CA ALA A 12 -0.04 21.80 -8.48
C ALA A 12 1.28 22.35 -9.03
N VAL A 13 2.21 22.77 -8.16
CA VAL A 13 3.54 23.25 -8.55
C VAL A 13 4.31 22.16 -9.28
N ALA A 14 4.30 20.94 -8.76
CA ALA A 14 4.96 19.80 -9.38
C ALA A 14 4.37 19.45 -10.76
N ALA A 15 3.05 19.56 -10.94
CA ALA A 15 2.39 19.22 -12.19
C ALA A 15 2.52 20.30 -13.26
N PHE A 16 2.45 21.59 -12.90
CA PHE A 16 2.25 22.67 -13.85
C PHE A 16 3.39 23.69 -13.95
N VAL A 17 4.27 23.77 -12.95
CA VAL A 17 5.34 24.77 -12.92
C VAL A 17 6.68 24.15 -13.28
N VAL A 18 7.00 22.99 -12.69
CA VAL A 18 8.30 22.30 -12.91
C VAL A 18 8.14 20.79 -13.19
N PRO A 19 7.29 20.38 -14.17
CA PRO A 19 6.94 18.97 -14.39
C PRO A 19 8.14 18.07 -14.70
N SER A 20 9.15 18.57 -15.40
CA SER A 20 10.35 17.80 -15.76
C SER A 20 11.31 17.59 -14.58
N ARG A 21 11.34 18.50 -13.61
CA ARG A 21 12.25 18.44 -12.44
C ARG A 21 11.66 17.65 -11.29
N LEU A 22 10.33 17.61 -11.20
CA LEU A 22 9.59 16.88 -10.18
C LEU A 22 8.87 15.66 -10.77
N TRP A 23 9.43 15.08 -11.83
CA TRP A 23 8.95 13.82 -12.39
C TRP A 23 8.99 12.72 -11.32
N GLY A 24 7.85 12.05 -11.11
CA GLY A 24 7.63 11.12 -10.00
C GLY A 24 7.06 11.76 -8.71
N GLY A 25 7.12 13.08 -8.55
CA GLY A 25 6.52 13.80 -7.43
C GLY A 25 5.02 14.11 -7.62
N SER A 26 4.53 14.10 -8.86
CA SER A 26 3.11 14.24 -9.18
C SER A 26 2.77 13.53 -10.49
N HIS A 27 1.91 12.50 -10.43
CA HIS A 27 1.42 11.82 -11.63
C HIS A 27 0.56 12.73 -12.53
N LEU A 28 0.05 13.85 -12.00
CA LEU A 28 -0.71 14.83 -12.77
C LEU A 28 0.13 15.50 -13.87
N ALA A 29 1.46 15.51 -13.75
CA ALA A 29 2.35 16.00 -14.79
C ALA A 29 2.24 15.21 -16.11
N ALA A 30 1.79 13.95 -16.04
CA ALA A 30 1.58 13.10 -17.21
C ALA A 30 0.16 13.21 -17.80
N TRP A 31 -0.74 13.95 -17.14
CA TRP A 31 -2.13 14.08 -17.56
C TRP A 31 -2.32 15.31 -18.45
N PRO A 32 -3.35 15.33 -19.32
CA PRO A 32 -3.80 16.56 -19.95
C PRO A 32 -4.06 17.63 -18.87
N ALA A 33 -3.60 18.86 -19.11
CA ALA A 33 -3.64 19.90 -18.09
C ALA A 33 -5.05 20.17 -17.55
N THR A 34 -6.08 20.08 -18.41
CA THR A 34 -7.48 20.20 -18.04
C THR A 34 -7.93 19.14 -17.04
N ALA A 35 -7.53 17.88 -17.22
CA ALA A 35 -7.82 16.79 -16.30
C ALA A 35 -7.12 16.98 -14.96
N GLY A 36 -5.84 17.40 -14.99
CA GLY A 36 -5.08 17.68 -13.77
C GLY A 36 -5.66 18.83 -12.96
N LEU A 37 -6.03 19.94 -13.60
CA LEU A 37 -6.68 21.09 -12.95
C LEU A 37 -8.06 20.71 -12.40
N THR A 38 -8.84 19.93 -13.15
CA THR A 38 -10.14 19.43 -12.68
C THR A 38 -9.97 18.58 -11.42
N PHE A 39 -9.02 17.64 -11.42
CA PHE A 39 -8.71 16.80 -10.27
C PHE A 39 -8.32 17.65 -9.05
N LEU A 40 -7.41 18.61 -9.21
CA LEU A 40 -7.01 19.51 -8.11
C LEU A 40 -8.18 20.36 -7.60
N GLY A 41 -9.03 20.86 -8.50
CA GLY A 41 -10.24 21.61 -8.14
C GLY A 41 -11.21 20.78 -7.30
N VAL A 42 -11.45 19.53 -7.70
CA VAL A 42 -12.30 18.59 -6.94
C VAL A 42 -11.66 18.28 -5.57
N MET A 43 -10.36 18.04 -5.51
CA MET A 43 -9.67 17.78 -4.24
C MET A 43 -9.65 18.99 -3.30
N LEU A 44 -9.50 20.20 -3.85
CA LEU A 44 -9.58 21.43 -3.07
C LEU A 44 -11.00 21.65 -2.55
N ALA A 45 -12.02 21.48 -3.40
CA ALA A 45 -13.42 21.55 -2.99
C ALA A 45 -13.73 20.52 -1.89
N ALA A 46 -13.29 19.27 -2.05
CA ALA A 46 -13.44 18.24 -1.03
C ALA A 46 -12.74 18.61 0.28
N THR A 47 -11.56 19.25 0.22
CA THR A 47 -10.82 19.70 1.41
C THR A 47 -11.54 20.84 2.15
N LEU A 48 -12.11 21.79 1.41
CA LEU A 48 -12.78 22.96 1.96
C LEU A 48 -14.19 22.62 2.47
N LEU A 49 -14.93 21.81 1.73
CA LEU A 49 -16.32 21.45 2.02
C LEU A 49 -16.42 20.18 2.89
N GLY A 50 -15.36 19.38 2.98
CA GLY A 50 -15.39 18.09 3.69
C GLY A 50 -15.80 18.23 5.15
N GLY A 51 -15.35 19.28 5.84
CA GLY A 51 -15.74 19.51 7.25
C GLY A 51 -17.22 19.78 7.46
N SER A 52 -17.90 20.41 6.49
CA SER A 52 -19.33 20.74 6.59
C SER A 52 -20.23 19.65 6.00
N LEU A 53 -19.73 18.86 5.04
CA LEU A 53 -20.46 17.78 4.39
C LEU A 53 -20.32 16.44 5.14
N ALA A 54 -19.15 16.13 5.70
CA ALA A 54 -18.89 14.83 6.34
C ALA A 54 -19.89 14.49 7.46
N PRO A 55 -20.32 15.42 8.34
CA PRO A 55 -21.31 15.10 9.37
C PRO A 55 -22.71 14.77 8.84
N LYS A 56 -23.02 15.17 7.60
CA LYS A 56 -24.35 15.01 6.98
C LYS A 56 -24.47 13.75 6.14
N LEU A 57 -23.35 13.10 5.82
CA LEU A 57 -23.36 11.89 5.00
C LEU A 57 -23.75 10.69 5.88
N PRO A 58 -24.81 9.94 5.51
CA PRO A 58 -25.14 8.69 6.19
C PRO A 58 -24.06 7.65 5.86
N LEU A 59 -23.05 7.55 6.72
CA LEU A 59 -21.97 6.58 6.56
C LEU A 59 -22.34 5.26 7.23
N PRO A 60 -22.05 4.11 6.59
CA PRO A 60 -22.27 2.81 7.22
C PRO A 60 -21.33 2.65 8.43
N PRO A 61 -21.70 1.78 9.40
CA PRO A 61 -20.79 1.47 10.51
C PRO A 61 -19.52 0.80 9.99
N PHE A 62 -18.39 1.12 10.62
CA PHE A 62 -17.10 0.55 10.22
C PHE A 62 -17.09 -0.97 10.51
N PRO A 63 -16.49 -1.82 9.64
CA PRO A 63 -16.50 -3.27 9.85
C PRO A 63 -15.84 -3.68 11.18
N GLY A 64 -16.61 -4.37 12.02
CA GLY A 64 -16.10 -5.09 13.19
C GLY A 64 -15.33 -6.36 12.79
N GLU A 65 -14.88 -7.16 13.77
CA GLU A 65 -13.88 -8.23 13.54
C GLU A 65 -14.31 -9.27 12.50
N ARG A 66 -15.54 -9.80 12.62
CA ARG A 66 -16.08 -10.76 11.66
C ARG A 66 -16.24 -10.15 10.27
N ARG A 67 -16.67 -8.89 10.20
CA ARG A 67 -16.86 -8.17 8.93
C ARG A 67 -15.53 -7.83 8.26
N THR A 68 -14.45 -7.62 9.03
CA THR A 68 -13.10 -7.45 8.47
C THR A 68 -12.70 -8.65 7.62
N TRP A 69 -12.89 -9.86 8.12
CA TRP A 69 -12.61 -11.08 7.35
C TRP A 69 -13.47 -11.20 6.11
N LEU A 70 -14.76 -10.84 6.20
CA LEU A 70 -15.65 -10.80 5.04
C LEU A 70 -15.17 -9.80 3.98
N VAL A 71 -14.79 -8.57 4.38
CA VAL A 71 -14.25 -7.56 3.46
C VAL A 71 -12.97 -8.07 2.79
N ALA A 72 -12.07 -8.69 3.54
CA ALA A 72 -10.86 -9.31 2.99
C ALA A 72 -11.20 -10.45 2.01
N ALA A 73 -12.16 -11.32 2.33
CA ALA A 73 -12.59 -12.41 1.44
C ALA A 73 -13.24 -11.89 0.15
N VAL A 74 -14.10 -10.87 0.24
CA VAL A 74 -14.71 -10.23 -0.94
C VAL A 74 -13.65 -9.55 -1.81
N SER A 75 -12.59 -9.01 -1.21
CA SER A 75 -11.47 -8.46 -1.97
C SER A 75 -10.74 -9.52 -2.80
N ALA A 76 -10.70 -10.77 -2.35
CA ALA A 76 -10.11 -11.88 -3.13
C ALA A 76 -10.82 -12.05 -4.47
N ILE A 77 -12.15 -12.06 -4.43
CA ILE A 77 -13.01 -12.17 -5.62
C ILE A 77 -12.77 -10.96 -6.53
N THR A 78 -12.72 -9.76 -5.94
CA THR A 78 -12.51 -8.51 -6.68
C THR A 78 -11.16 -8.51 -7.40
N PHE A 79 -10.07 -8.86 -6.72
CA PHE A 79 -8.73 -8.93 -7.32
C PHE A 79 -8.65 -10.03 -8.39
N ALA A 80 -9.26 -11.20 -8.16
CA ALA A 80 -9.28 -12.26 -9.14
C ALA A 80 -10.02 -11.87 -10.43
N LEU A 81 -11.15 -11.16 -10.31
CA LEU A 81 -11.95 -10.71 -11.46
C LEU A 81 -11.31 -9.56 -12.21
N LEU A 82 -10.66 -8.63 -11.49
CA LEU A 82 -10.05 -7.42 -12.06
C LEU A 82 -8.57 -7.59 -12.41
N CYS A 83 -8.03 -8.81 -12.33
CA CYS A 83 -6.65 -9.09 -12.68
C CYS A 83 -6.40 -8.84 -14.19
N GLU A 84 -5.30 -8.18 -14.50
CA GLU A 84 -4.86 -7.91 -15.86
C GLU A 84 -4.57 -9.23 -16.60
N ARG A 85 -4.94 -9.25 -17.89
CA ARG A 85 -4.77 -10.40 -18.78
C ARG A 85 -3.72 -10.19 -19.86
N HIS A 86 -3.40 -8.94 -20.20
CA HIS A 86 -2.63 -8.64 -21.41
C HIS A 86 -1.15 -8.32 -21.15
N HIS A 87 -0.71 -8.19 -19.89
CA HIS A 87 0.69 -8.02 -19.46
C HIS A 87 1.47 -6.98 -20.30
N LEU A 88 0.79 -5.91 -20.71
CA LEU A 88 1.34 -4.89 -21.62
C LEU A 88 2.17 -3.84 -20.86
N TYR A 89 2.05 -3.80 -19.54
CA TYR A 89 2.73 -2.87 -18.67
C TYR A 89 3.78 -3.59 -17.82
N GLY A 90 4.79 -2.84 -17.37
CA GLY A 90 5.77 -3.31 -16.39
C GLY A 90 6.62 -4.49 -16.85
N ASP A 91 7.06 -5.29 -15.88
CA ASP A 91 7.99 -6.38 -16.10
C ASP A 91 7.29 -7.76 -16.20
N GLY A 92 5.95 -7.80 -16.20
CA GLY A 92 5.17 -9.04 -16.15
C GLY A 92 5.57 -10.08 -17.20
N SER A 93 5.80 -9.66 -18.45
CA SER A 93 6.22 -10.59 -19.52
C SER A 93 7.65 -11.16 -19.32
N VAL A 94 8.52 -10.41 -18.64
CA VAL A 94 9.87 -10.87 -18.27
C VAL A 94 9.79 -11.85 -17.11
N LEU A 95 8.93 -11.56 -16.11
CA LEU A 95 8.70 -12.43 -14.96
C LEU A 95 8.08 -13.77 -15.33
N LEU A 96 7.14 -13.77 -16.27
CA LEU A 96 6.55 -15.00 -16.81
C LEU A 96 7.62 -15.86 -17.49
N ARG A 97 8.42 -15.26 -18.39
CA ARG A 97 9.48 -15.97 -19.13
C ARG A 97 10.59 -16.48 -18.22
N SER A 98 10.91 -15.77 -17.15
CA SER A 98 11.94 -16.16 -16.18
C SER A 98 11.41 -17.02 -15.03
N ARG A 99 10.11 -17.37 -15.02
CA ARG A 99 9.45 -18.10 -13.92
C ARG A 99 9.73 -17.43 -12.56
N GLY A 100 9.66 -16.10 -12.54
CA GLY A 100 9.91 -15.26 -11.36
C GLY A 100 11.39 -15.04 -11.01
N MET A 101 12.35 -15.52 -11.79
CA MET A 101 13.79 -15.30 -11.56
C MET A 101 14.32 -14.16 -12.42
N SER A 102 13.99 -12.91 -12.07
CA SER A 102 14.49 -11.72 -12.76
C SER A 102 15.15 -10.76 -11.78
N PHE A 103 16.47 -10.74 -11.79
CA PHE A 103 17.27 -9.82 -10.97
C PHE A 103 17.47 -8.50 -11.70
N THR A 104 17.34 -7.41 -10.96
CA THR A 104 17.80 -6.07 -11.36
C THR A 104 18.52 -5.45 -10.18
N VAL A 105 19.30 -4.39 -10.41
CA VAL A 105 20.01 -3.68 -9.33
C VAL A 105 19.09 -3.11 -8.24
N PHE A 106 17.80 -2.91 -8.55
CA PHE A 106 16.83 -2.36 -7.60
C PHE A 106 16.00 -3.42 -6.87
N ARG A 107 15.97 -4.66 -7.39
CA ARG A 107 15.22 -5.75 -6.80
C ARG A 107 16.03 -6.45 -5.73
N GLY A 108 15.48 -6.52 -4.53
CA GLY A 108 16.11 -7.24 -3.44
C GLY A 108 16.21 -8.74 -3.75
N PRO A 109 17.34 -9.40 -3.48
CA PRO A 109 17.52 -10.82 -3.81
C PRO A 109 16.53 -11.72 -3.04
N VAL A 110 16.06 -11.28 -1.86
CA VAL A 110 15.12 -12.06 -1.06
C VAL A 110 13.75 -12.07 -1.72
N ILE A 111 13.22 -10.92 -2.15
CA ILE A 111 11.88 -10.90 -2.78
C ILE A 111 11.86 -11.70 -4.08
N VAL A 112 12.91 -11.60 -4.90
CA VAL A 112 13.01 -12.36 -6.16
C VAL A 112 13.00 -13.86 -5.88
N LYS A 113 13.86 -14.32 -4.95
CA LYS A 113 13.96 -15.74 -4.60
C LYS A 113 12.68 -16.27 -3.96
N SER A 114 12.05 -15.50 -3.06
CA SER A 114 10.80 -15.91 -2.41
C SER A 114 9.65 -16.05 -3.40
N VAL A 115 9.51 -15.12 -4.34
CA VAL A 115 8.49 -15.19 -5.38
C VAL A 115 8.77 -16.33 -6.35
N ALA A 116 10.00 -16.47 -6.83
CA ALA A 116 10.38 -17.56 -7.72
C ALA A 116 10.14 -18.94 -7.06
N PHE A 117 10.53 -19.09 -5.80
CA PHE A 117 10.28 -20.31 -5.03
C PHE A 117 8.79 -20.65 -4.96
N PHE A 118 7.95 -19.66 -4.63
CA PHE A 118 6.50 -19.86 -4.59
C PHE A 118 5.95 -20.28 -5.96
N VAL A 119 6.31 -19.54 -7.01
CA VAL A 119 5.83 -19.75 -8.38
C VAL A 119 6.21 -21.14 -8.89
N GLN A 120 7.48 -21.53 -8.73
CA GLN A 120 7.99 -22.83 -9.16
C GLN A 120 7.36 -23.95 -8.33
N THR A 121 7.18 -23.77 -7.02
CA THR A 121 6.53 -24.77 -6.17
C THR A 121 5.08 -25.01 -6.60
N VAL A 122 4.32 -23.95 -6.89
CA VAL A 122 2.93 -24.06 -7.35
C VAL A 122 2.86 -24.73 -8.72
N GLU A 123 3.77 -24.38 -9.63
CA GLU A 123 3.85 -24.99 -10.95
C GLU A 123 4.19 -26.48 -10.87
N GLU A 124 5.25 -26.85 -10.14
CA GLU A 124 5.72 -28.23 -10.03
C GLU A 124 4.77 -29.13 -9.25
N ARG A 125 4.19 -28.63 -8.15
CA ARG A 125 3.36 -29.46 -7.26
C ARG A 125 1.89 -29.49 -7.62
N LEU A 126 1.35 -28.42 -8.21
CA LEU A 126 -0.07 -28.29 -8.54
C LEU A 126 -0.35 -28.33 -10.05
N GLY A 127 0.70 -28.32 -10.90
CA GLY A 127 0.55 -28.31 -12.36
C GLY A 127 -0.08 -27.03 -12.90
N LEU A 128 -0.08 -25.95 -12.12
CA LEU A 128 -0.67 -24.67 -12.51
C LEU A 128 0.34 -23.84 -13.31
N SER A 129 -0.16 -23.03 -14.25
CA SER A 129 0.72 -22.13 -15.01
C SER A 129 1.44 -21.12 -14.11
N VAL A 130 2.62 -20.68 -14.53
CA VAL A 130 3.38 -19.58 -13.89
C VAL A 130 2.52 -18.34 -13.68
N GLU A 131 1.72 -17.98 -14.68
CA GLU A 131 0.78 -16.86 -14.62
C GLU A 131 -0.26 -17.04 -13.51
N THR A 132 -0.88 -18.23 -13.44
CA THR A 132 -1.83 -18.56 -12.37
C THR A 132 -1.17 -18.49 -11.00
N ALA A 133 0.08 -18.98 -10.86
CA ALA A 133 0.82 -18.91 -9.60
C ALA A 133 1.04 -17.44 -9.15
N PHE A 134 1.48 -16.56 -10.05
CA PHE A 134 1.60 -15.14 -9.75
C PHE A 134 0.26 -14.50 -9.35
N ARG A 135 -0.82 -14.83 -10.06
CA ARG A 135 -2.17 -14.33 -9.71
C ARG A 135 -2.60 -14.79 -8.32
N LEU A 136 -2.37 -16.05 -7.97
CA LEU A 136 -2.68 -16.56 -6.64
C LEU A 136 -1.88 -15.82 -5.55
N LEU A 137 -0.59 -15.59 -5.79
CA LEU A 137 0.26 -14.84 -4.87
C LEU A 137 -0.23 -13.40 -4.69
N ALA A 138 -0.55 -12.72 -5.79
CA ALA A 138 -1.04 -11.35 -5.81
C ALA A 138 -2.38 -11.23 -5.07
N VAL A 139 -3.36 -12.11 -5.38
CA VAL A 139 -4.67 -12.13 -4.73
C VAL A 139 -4.52 -12.42 -3.24
N ALA A 140 -3.77 -13.45 -2.85
CA ALA A 140 -3.57 -13.79 -1.44
C ALA A 140 -2.91 -12.64 -0.67
N SER A 141 -1.90 -12.00 -1.26
CA SER A 141 -1.24 -10.81 -0.70
C SER A 141 -2.22 -9.65 -0.54
N GLY A 142 -3.06 -9.41 -1.54
CA GLY A 142 -4.09 -8.38 -1.52
C GLY A 142 -5.10 -8.60 -0.38
N VAL A 143 -5.56 -9.83 -0.17
CA VAL A 143 -6.45 -10.20 0.94
C VAL A 143 -5.83 -9.86 2.29
N VAL A 144 -4.57 -10.24 2.49
CA VAL A 144 -3.83 -9.94 3.73
C VAL A 144 -3.69 -8.43 3.92
N VAL A 145 -3.37 -7.69 2.84
CA VAL A 145 -3.23 -6.23 2.89
C VAL A 145 -4.55 -5.54 3.18
N VAL A 146 -5.67 -5.94 2.56
CA VAL A 146 -7.01 -5.41 2.88
C VAL A 146 -7.36 -5.65 4.35
N TYR A 147 -7.12 -6.87 4.85
CA TYR A 147 -7.32 -7.19 6.26
C TYR A 147 -6.53 -6.26 7.18
N LEU A 148 -5.22 -6.09 6.92
CA LEU A 148 -4.35 -5.21 7.69
C LEU A 148 -4.76 -3.74 7.59
N CYS A 149 -5.15 -3.25 6.41
CA CYS A 149 -5.66 -1.89 6.19
C CYS A 149 -6.89 -1.62 7.07
N VAL A 150 -7.88 -2.51 7.06
CA VAL A 150 -9.09 -2.38 7.87
C VAL A 150 -8.74 -2.37 9.36
N ARG A 151 -7.87 -3.28 9.81
CA ARG A 151 -7.41 -3.35 11.21
C ARG A 151 -6.64 -2.09 11.61
N LEU A 152 -5.78 -1.57 10.74
CA LEU A 152 -5.01 -0.35 10.97
C LEU A 152 -5.93 0.86 11.11
N CYS A 153 -6.93 0.99 10.21
CA CYS A 153 -7.91 2.06 10.28
C CYS A 153 -8.70 2.03 11.60
N ARG A 154 -9.10 0.84 12.09
CA ARG A 154 -9.77 0.71 13.41
C ARG A 154 -8.93 1.22 14.56
N ASN A 155 -7.62 0.97 14.52
CA ASN A 155 -6.71 1.38 15.57
C ASN A 155 -6.43 2.90 15.54
N LEU A 156 -6.45 3.51 14.35
CA LEU A 156 -6.12 4.92 14.18
C LEU A 156 -7.34 5.85 14.31
N GLY A 157 -8.48 5.47 13.73
CA GLY A 157 -9.66 6.32 13.67
C GLY A 157 -10.47 6.30 14.97
N ARG A 158 -10.90 7.49 15.41
CA ARG A 158 -11.65 7.73 16.65
C ARG A 158 -13.15 7.50 16.48
N SER A 159 -13.65 7.60 15.25
CA SER A 159 -15.05 7.38 14.86
C SER A 159 -15.13 6.53 13.59
N ASP A 160 -16.30 5.95 13.31
CA ASP A 160 -16.50 5.14 12.10
C ASP A 160 -16.32 5.95 10.82
N ALA A 161 -16.75 7.22 10.82
CA ALA A 161 -16.52 8.14 9.71
C ALA A 161 -15.02 8.34 9.44
N GLU A 162 -14.23 8.61 10.48
CA GLU A 162 -12.78 8.78 10.36
C GLU A 162 -12.11 7.50 9.85
N ARG A 163 -12.53 6.33 10.35
CA ARG A 163 -12.00 5.04 9.91
C ARG A 163 -12.32 4.76 8.44
N LEU A 164 -13.53 5.08 7.98
CA LEU A 164 -13.92 4.95 6.58
C LEU A 164 -13.11 5.88 5.68
N ILE A 165 -12.87 7.12 6.11
CA ILE A 165 -12.04 8.08 5.37
C ILE A 165 -10.60 7.57 5.26
N LEU A 166 -10.02 7.08 6.37
CA LEU A 166 -8.69 6.46 6.36
C LEU A 166 -8.63 5.25 5.43
N LEU A 167 -9.64 4.39 5.48
CA LEU A 167 -9.73 3.21 4.62
C LEU A 167 -9.86 3.63 3.16
N ALA A 168 -10.70 4.61 2.83
CA ALA A 168 -10.85 5.13 1.48
C ALA A 168 -9.55 5.76 0.97
N ALA A 169 -8.78 6.44 1.83
CA ALA A 169 -7.48 6.99 1.45
C ALA A 169 -6.44 5.90 1.14
N LEU A 170 -6.42 4.81 1.92
CA LEU A 170 -5.50 3.69 1.69
C LEU A 170 -5.95 2.82 0.51
N ALA A 171 -7.24 2.48 0.46
CA ALA A 171 -7.84 1.56 -0.52
C ALA A 171 -8.16 2.21 -1.87
N GLY A 172 -8.37 3.53 -1.90
CA GLY A 172 -8.76 4.29 -3.09
C GLY A 172 -7.60 4.66 -4.01
N SER A 173 -6.37 4.20 -3.74
CA SER A 173 -5.25 4.44 -4.63
C SER A 173 -5.33 3.56 -5.88
N GLY A 174 -4.88 4.04 -7.04
CA GLY A 174 -4.75 3.19 -8.23
C GLY A 174 -3.71 2.07 -8.09
N ALA A 175 -2.89 2.13 -7.04
CA ALA A 175 -1.80 1.18 -6.79
C ALA A 175 -2.28 -0.25 -6.53
N TRP A 176 -3.54 -0.45 -6.13
CA TRP A 176 -4.08 -1.79 -5.87
C TRP A 176 -4.11 -2.67 -7.11
N GLN A 177 -4.44 -2.11 -8.27
CA GLN A 177 -4.42 -2.85 -9.52
C GLN A 177 -2.99 -3.25 -9.91
N ILE A 178 -2.02 -2.37 -9.68
CA ILE A 178 -0.60 -2.63 -9.95
C ILE A 178 -0.06 -3.72 -9.01
N PHE A 179 -0.43 -3.71 -7.73
CA PHE A 179 0.15 -4.63 -6.76
C PHE A 179 -0.60 -5.96 -6.62
N PHE A 180 -1.90 -6.00 -6.89
CA PHE A 180 -2.72 -7.20 -6.66
C PHE A 180 -3.51 -7.65 -7.89
N GLY A 181 -3.43 -6.90 -8.99
CA GLY A 181 -4.02 -7.24 -10.28
C GLY A 181 -3.00 -7.46 -11.39
N HIS A 182 -1.70 -7.27 -11.15
CA HIS A 182 -0.63 -7.40 -12.15
C HIS A 182 0.45 -8.40 -11.68
N ILE A 183 1.23 -8.93 -12.63
CA ILE A 183 2.33 -9.86 -12.35
C ILE A 183 3.55 -9.07 -11.90
N GLU A 184 3.78 -9.04 -10.59
CA GLU A 184 4.88 -8.28 -9.98
C GLU A 184 5.43 -8.96 -8.72
N TYR A 185 6.60 -8.49 -8.27
CA TYR A 185 7.17 -8.86 -6.97
C TYR A 185 6.54 -8.09 -5.80
N TYR A 186 6.07 -6.87 -6.09
CA TYR A 186 5.59 -5.91 -5.09
C TYR A 186 4.46 -6.39 -4.16
N PRO A 187 3.54 -7.32 -4.53
CA PRO A 187 2.55 -7.82 -3.57
C PRO A 187 3.14 -8.30 -2.23
N LEU A 188 4.25 -9.04 -2.25
CA LEU A 188 4.91 -9.49 -1.01
C LEU A 188 5.57 -8.35 -0.23
N LEU A 189 6.17 -7.39 -0.94
CA LEU A 189 6.70 -6.17 -0.29
C LEU A 189 5.58 -5.40 0.39
N THR A 190 4.44 -5.22 -0.27
CA THR A 190 3.31 -4.47 0.29
C THR A 190 2.74 -5.17 1.53
N VAL A 191 2.65 -6.51 1.54
CA VAL A 191 2.29 -7.27 2.75
C VAL A 191 3.28 -6.98 3.88
N ALA A 192 4.57 -7.07 3.63
CA ALA A 192 5.60 -6.85 4.65
C ALA A 192 5.57 -5.39 5.18
N VAL A 193 5.41 -4.40 4.29
CA VAL A 193 5.26 -2.98 4.67
C VAL A 193 4.03 -2.79 5.56
N MET A 194 2.90 -3.41 5.20
CA MET A 194 1.67 -3.30 5.98
C MET A 194 1.78 -3.97 7.35
N PHE A 195 2.48 -5.10 7.46
CA PHE A 195 2.80 -5.69 8.76
C PHE A 195 3.66 -4.75 9.60
N TYR A 196 4.73 -4.20 9.02
CA TYR A 196 5.57 -3.21 9.69
C TYR A 196 4.74 -2.02 10.22
N LEU A 197 3.92 -1.40 9.38
CA LEU A 197 3.06 -0.27 9.77
C LEU A 197 2.08 -0.65 10.87
N PHE A 198 1.46 -1.83 10.76
CA PHE A 198 0.55 -2.34 11.78
C PHE A 198 1.21 -2.49 13.15
N PHE A 199 2.39 -3.11 13.20
CA PHE A 199 3.14 -3.28 14.45
C PHE A 199 3.72 -1.96 14.96
N ALA A 200 4.19 -1.07 14.09
CA ALA A 200 4.66 0.26 14.45
C ALA A 200 3.57 1.09 15.14
N VAL A 201 2.35 1.12 14.59
CA VAL A 201 1.21 1.79 15.22
C VAL A 201 0.86 1.16 16.56
N ARG A 202 0.81 -0.18 16.64
CA ARG A 202 0.54 -0.86 17.91
C ARG A 202 1.61 -0.59 18.97
N ALA A 203 2.88 -0.51 18.58
CA ALA A 203 3.98 -0.18 19.49
C ALA A 203 3.83 1.26 20.03
N LEU A 204 3.53 2.23 19.17
CA LEU A 204 3.24 3.62 19.58
C LEU A 204 2.01 3.71 20.51
N GLN A 205 1.04 2.82 20.34
CA GLN A 205 -0.13 2.70 21.21
C GLN A 205 0.11 1.83 22.46
N ARG A 206 1.34 1.35 22.69
CA ARG A 206 1.73 0.46 23.80
C ARG A 206 0.97 -0.87 23.82
N GLN A 207 0.52 -1.35 22.67
CA GLN A 207 -0.19 -2.62 22.48
C GLN A 207 0.67 -3.74 21.88
N ALA A 208 1.95 -3.45 21.63
CA ALA A 208 2.97 -4.38 21.16
C ALA A 208 4.35 -3.89 21.62
N THR A 209 5.33 -4.78 21.74
CA THR A 209 6.70 -4.36 22.03
C THR A 209 7.35 -3.75 20.79
N ILE A 210 8.12 -2.68 21.00
CA ILE A 210 8.85 -2.01 19.93
C ILE A 210 9.92 -2.92 19.30
N TRP A 211 10.40 -3.92 20.03
CA TRP A 211 11.42 -4.84 19.52
C TRP A 211 10.98 -5.60 18.28
N TRP A 212 9.68 -5.71 18.00
CA TRP A 212 9.19 -6.30 16.76
C TRP A 212 9.29 -5.37 15.54
N THR A 213 9.35 -4.05 15.72
CA THR A 213 9.37 -3.12 14.58
C THR A 213 10.73 -3.07 13.89
N TRP A 214 11.82 -3.23 14.65
CA TRP A 214 13.20 -3.30 14.13
C TRP A 214 13.45 -4.48 13.19
N PRO A 215 13.20 -5.75 13.57
CA PRO A 215 13.40 -6.88 12.68
C PRO A 215 12.44 -6.83 11.48
N LEU A 216 11.20 -6.34 11.65
CA LEU A 216 10.29 -6.14 10.52
C LEU A 216 10.83 -5.10 9.53
N PHE A 217 11.33 -3.95 10.01
CA PHE A 217 11.97 -2.96 9.15
C PHE A 217 13.22 -3.50 8.48
N ALA A 218 14.10 -4.18 9.22
CA ALA A 218 15.30 -4.80 8.68
C ALA A 218 14.97 -5.85 7.62
N ALA A 219 13.90 -6.63 7.79
CA ALA A 219 13.44 -7.62 6.82
C ALA A 219 12.90 -7.00 5.52
N LEU A 220 12.52 -5.72 5.51
CA LEU A 220 12.11 -5.02 4.29
C LEU A 220 13.28 -4.63 3.39
N LEU A 221 14.47 -4.38 3.95
CA LEU A 221 15.63 -3.92 3.17
C LEU A 221 16.08 -4.96 2.12
N PRO A 222 16.12 -6.27 2.42
CA PRO A 222 16.39 -7.31 1.44
C PRO A 222 15.28 -7.51 0.41
N PHE A 223 14.08 -6.94 0.62
CA PHE A 223 12.99 -7.01 -0.34
C PHE A 223 13.12 -5.87 -1.38
N HIS A 224 13.35 -4.64 -0.92
CA HIS A 224 13.53 -3.51 -1.83
C HIS A 224 14.25 -2.35 -1.14
N PHE A 225 15.22 -1.73 -1.83
CA PHE A 225 16.02 -0.63 -1.26
C PHE A 225 15.18 0.59 -0.90
N SER A 226 14.09 0.86 -1.64
CA SER A 226 13.15 1.96 -1.32
C SER A 226 12.47 1.82 0.05
N ALA A 227 12.52 0.63 0.68
CA ALA A 227 12.05 0.49 2.06
C ALA A 227 12.82 1.39 3.04
N LEU A 228 14.04 1.86 2.70
CA LEU A 228 14.76 2.87 3.46
C LEU A 228 13.98 4.19 3.63
N CYS A 229 13.01 4.48 2.76
CA CYS A 229 12.12 5.62 2.95
C CYS A 229 11.29 5.52 4.25
N LEU A 230 11.18 4.33 4.85
CA LEU A 230 10.54 4.10 6.16
C LEU A 230 11.49 4.33 7.35
N ALA A 231 12.79 4.55 7.11
CA ALA A 231 13.76 4.75 8.19
C ALA A 231 13.41 5.93 9.13
N PRO A 232 12.95 7.11 8.64
CA PRO A 232 12.52 8.18 9.54
C PRO A 232 11.35 7.78 10.44
N ALA A 233 10.41 6.99 9.91
CA ALA A 233 9.29 6.48 10.68
C ALA A 233 9.77 5.48 11.75
N GLN A 234 10.70 4.57 11.41
CA GLN A 234 11.26 3.62 12.36
C GLN A 234 12.06 4.32 13.46
N LEU A 235 12.85 5.34 13.11
CA LEU A 235 13.57 6.16 14.08
C LEU A 235 12.60 6.86 15.03
N TYR A 236 11.51 7.44 14.50
CA TYR A 236 10.48 8.07 15.32
C TYR A 236 9.83 7.08 16.30
N VAL A 237 9.50 5.86 15.84
CA VAL A 237 8.97 4.80 16.71
C VAL A 237 9.98 4.47 17.81
N GLY A 238 11.25 4.28 17.47
CA GLY A 238 12.38 4.08 18.39
C GLY A 238 12.46 5.13 19.48
N LEU A 239 12.54 6.40 19.09
CA LEU A 239 12.66 7.54 19.99
C LEU A 239 11.42 7.70 20.88
N SER A 240 10.24 7.42 20.35
CA SER A 240 8.99 7.52 21.09
C SER A 240 8.90 6.48 22.20
N ALA A 241 9.30 5.24 21.94
CA ALA A 241 9.32 4.20 22.97
C ALA A 241 10.38 4.46 24.06
N TRP A 242 11.58 4.91 23.66
CA TRP A 242 12.65 5.24 24.61
C TRP A 242 12.20 6.26 25.67
N ARG A 243 11.49 7.32 25.24
CA ARG A 243 10.96 8.35 26.17
C ARG A 243 9.93 7.80 27.15
N THR A 244 9.21 6.76 26.78
CA THR A 244 8.10 6.23 27.60
C THR A 244 8.50 5.12 28.53
N GLU A 245 9.58 4.39 28.24
CA GLU A 245 10.03 3.27 29.08
C GLU A 245 11.10 3.69 30.11
N GLY A 246 11.75 4.85 29.93
CA GLY A 246 12.85 5.29 30.80
C GLY A 246 14.08 4.37 30.72
N PRO A 247 15.29 4.85 31.05
CA PRO A 247 16.38 3.93 31.33
C PRO A 247 15.99 3.11 32.56
N ARG A 248 15.80 1.80 32.38
CA ARG A 248 15.69 0.87 33.50
C ARG A 248 17.03 0.72 34.22
#